data_AF-A0A938MVI5-F1
#
_entry.id   AF-A0A938MVI5-F1
#
_cell.length_a   1.000
_cell.length_b   1.000
_cell.length_c   1.000
_cell.angle_alpha   90.00
_cell.angle_beta   90.00
_cell.angle_gamma   90.00
#
_symmetry.space_group_name_H-M   'P 1'
#
loop_
_entity.id
_entity.type
_entity.pdbx_description
1 polymer ?
#
loop_
_entity_poly.entity_id
_entity_poly.type
_entity_poly.pdbx_seq_one_letter_code
_entity_poly.pdbx_strand_id
1 'polypeptide(L)'
;MQLHTVRIEKPEPINFILGQTHFIKSVEDIHEALVNAVPGIKFGVAFCEASGKCLVRWSGTDPAMVELARKNAQAIAAGHVFIVFLGDGFYPVNVLNAIKAVPEVCRVYCATANPTEV
;
A
#
# COMPACT_ATOMS: atom_id res chain seq x y z
N MET A 1 -0.16 -24.93 10.06
CA MET A 1 0.24 -23.81 9.18
C MET A 1 0.04 -24.25 7.75
N GLN A 2 -0.72 -23.50 6.95
CA GLN A 2 -0.85 -23.71 5.51
C GLN A 2 -0.20 -22.52 4.81
N LEU A 3 0.54 -22.77 3.74
CA LEU A 3 1.14 -21.74 2.89
C LEU A 3 0.26 -21.60 1.64
N HIS A 4 -0.11 -20.37 1.33
CA HIS A 4 -0.87 -20.02 0.14
C HIS A 4 -0.14 -18.91 -0.58
N THR A 5 -0.40 -18.80 -1.87
CA THR A 5 0.16 -17.76 -2.72
C THR A 5 -0.98 -16.86 -3.20
N VAL A 6 -0.82 -15.56 -3.02
CA VAL A 6 -1.79 -14.54 -3.43
C VAL A 6 -1.18 -13.71 -4.55
N ARG A 7 -1.80 -13.73 -5.72
CA ARG A 7 -1.38 -12.89 -6.84
C ARG A 7 -1.84 -11.46 -6.61
N ILE A 8 -0.93 -10.51 -6.79
CA ILE A 8 -1.26 -9.08 -6.75
C ILE A 8 -1.92 -8.70 -8.08
N GLU A 9 -3.20 -8.33 -7.99
CA GLU A 9 -3.97 -7.87 -9.15
C GLU A 9 -3.69 -6.39 -9.40
N LYS A 10 -3.22 -6.07 -10.60
CA LYS A 10 -3.00 -4.70 -11.07
C LYS A 10 -2.89 -4.62 -12.59
N PRO A 11 -3.18 -3.47 -13.20
CA PRO A 11 -2.75 -3.20 -14.57
C PRO A 11 -1.21 -3.29 -14.70
N GLU A 12 -0.72 -3.66 -15.87
CA GLU A 12 0.72 -3.78 -16.15
C GLU A 12 1.55 -2.54 -15.80
N PRO A 13 1.17 -1.30 -16.20
CA PRO A 13 2.01 -0.12 -15.95
C PRO A 13 2.01 0.36 -14.49
N ILE A 14 1.06 -0.10 -13.68
CA ILE A 14 0.86 0.41 -12.33
C ILE A 14 1.93 -0.16 -11.39
N ASN A 15 2.62 0.71 -10.67
CA ASN A 15 3.55 0.32 -9.63
C ASN A 15 2.82 0.12 -8.31
N PHE A 16 3.34 -0.77 -7.46
CA PHE A 16 2.88 -0.90 -6.09
C PHE A 16 4.02 -1.05 -5.10
N ILE A 17 3.72 -0.79 -3.83
CA ILE A 17 4.62 -0.95 -2.69
C ILE A 17 3.86 -1.74 -1.64
N LEU A 18 4.45 -2.84 -1.18
CA LEU A 18 3.89 -3.69 -0.13
C LEU A 18 4.82 -3.66 1.09
N GLY A 19 4.25 -3.48 2.27
CA GLY A 19 5.03 -3.43 3.51
C GLY A 19 4.25 -3.84 4.74
N GLN A 20 4.95 -3.82 5.87
CA GLN A 20 4.41 -4.02 7.20
C GLN A 20 4.42 -2.68 7.94
N THR A 21 3.33 -2.38 8.62
CA THR A 21 3.19 -1.20 9.48
C THR A 21 2.45 -1.57 10.75
N HIS A 22 2.27 -0.64 11.67
CA HIS A 22 1.51 -0.83 12.90
C HIS A 22 0.73 0.45 13.21
N PHE A 23 -0.36 0.36 13.97
CA PHE A 23 -1.17 1.51 14.42
C PHE A 23 -2.02 2.18 13.32
N ILE A 24 -3.23 2.58 13.70
CA ILE A 24 -4.26 3.07 12.78
C ILE A 24 -3.86 4.33 12.02
N LYS A 25 -2.98 5.15 12.62
CA LYS A 25 -2.45 6.38 12.03
C LYS A 25 -1.63 6.13 10.77
N SER A 26 -1.16 4.89 10.55
CA SER A 26 -0.46 4.47 9.32
C SER A 26 -1.13 4.95 8.03
N VAL A 27 -2.47 4.91 7.96
CA VAL A 27 -3.18 5.27 6.72
C VAL A 27 -3.09 6.76 6.41
N GLU A 28 -3.23 7.60 7.42
CA GLU A 28 -3.12 9.06 7.30
C GLU A 28 -1.67 9.46 7.05
N ASP A 29 -0.73 8.91 7.81
CA ASP A 29 0.68 9.32 7.72
C ASP A 29 1.35 8.84 6.42
N ILE A 30 1.00 7.65 5.92
CA ILE A 30 1.44 7.22 4.59
C ILE A 30 0.79 8.09 3.50
N HIS A 31 -0.49 8.48 3.65
CA HIS A 31 -1.13 9.40 2.70
C HIS A 31 -0.40 10.74 2.66
N GLU A 32 -0.16 11.35 3.83
CA GLU A 32 0.55 12.63 3.96
C GLU A 32 1.97 12.55 3.41
N ALA A 33 2.71 11.46 3.72
CA ALA A 33 4.04 11.22 3.19
C ALA A 33 4.06 11.18 1.65
N LEU A 34 3.03 10.58 1.03
CA LEU A 34 2.90 10.49 -0.42
C LEU A 34 2.60 11.85 -1.06
N VAL A 35 1.62 12.59 -0.56
CA VAL A 35 1.25 13.92 -1.13
C VAL A 35 2.35 14.97 -0.91
N ASN A 36 3.13 14.86 0.16
CA ASN A 36 4.26 15.76 0.43
C ASN A 36 5.51 15.41 -0.41
N ALA A 37 5.63 14.17 -0.89
CA ALA A 37 6.78 13.74 -1.67
C ALA A 37 6.68 14.14 -3.15
N VAL A 38 5.49 14.10 -3.75
CA VAL A 38 5.28 14.40 -5.17
C VAL A 38 4.02 15.24 -5.38
N PRO A 39 4.12 16.47 -5.89
CA PRO A 39 2.97 17.30 -6.21
C PRO A 39 2.03 16.61 -7.22
N GLY A 40 0.73 16.56 -6.90
CA GLY A 40 -0.29 15.99 -7.79
C GLY A 40 -0.28 14.46 -7.88
N ILE A 41 0.45 13.77 -6.99
CA ILE A 41 0.52 12.30 -6.98
C ILE A 41 -0.86 11.64 -6.98
N LYS A 42 -1.00 10.60 -7.81
CA LYS A 42 -2.18 9.72 -7.87
C LYS A 42 -1.84 8.40 -7.23
N PHE A 43 -2.52 8.05 -6.15
CA PHE A 43 -2.30 6.79 -5.44
C PHE A 43 -3.53 6.34 -4.66
N GLY A 44 -3.48 5.09 -4.23
CA GLY A 44 -4.35 4.52 -3.20
C GLY A 44 -3.53 3.69 -2.23
N VAL A 45 -3.81 3.83 -0.94
CA VAL A 45 -3.22 3.04 0.14
C VAL A 45 -4.31 2.27 0.87
N ALA A 46 -4.04 1.02 1.23
CA ALA A 46 -4.86 0.21 2.11
C ALA A 46 -4.00 -0.44 3.21
N PHE A 47 -4.58 -0.57 4.41
CA PHE A 47 -3.95 -1.11 5.60
C PHE A 47 -4.88 -2.10 6.30
N CYS A 48 -4.38 -3.27 6.64
CA CYS A 48 -5.13 -4.31 7.36
C CYS A 48 -5.02 -4.10 8.88
N GLU A 49 -6.04 -3.51 9.50
CA GLU A 49 -6.14 -3.42 10.97
C GLU A 49 -6.16 -4.83 11.56
N ALA A 50 -5.25 -5.14 12.50
CA ALA A 50 -5.08 -6.50 13.01
C ALA A 50 -5.80 -6.78 14.34
N SER A 51 -6.51 -5.79 14.88
CA SER A 51 -7.23 -5.92 16.17
C SER A 51 -8.52 -5.10 16.18
N GLY A 52 -9.36 -5.31 17.20
CA GLY A 52 -10.62 -4.59 17.33
C GLY A 52 -11.60 -4.95 16.21
N LYS A 53 -11.93 -3.98 15.35
CA LYS A 53 -12.88 -4.19 14.24
C LYS A 53 -12.26 -4.95 13.07
N CYS A 54 -10.92 -5.06 13.02
CA CYS A 54 -10.17 -5.76 11.98
C CYS A 54 -10.58 -5.36 10.55
N LEU A 55 -10.75 -4.06 10.32
CA LEU A 55 -11.17 -3.53 9.03
C LEU A 55 -9.97 -3.25 8.13
N VAL A 56 -10.14 -3.40 6.83
CA VAL A 56 -9.24 -2.74 5.87
C VAL A 56 -9.52 -1.25 5.93
N ARG A 57 -8.50 -0.46 6.20
CA ARG A 57 -8.53 1.01 6.23
C ARG A 57 -7.87 1.52 4.96
N TRP A 58 -8.31 2.64 4.42
CA TRP A 58 -7.79 3.12 3.15
C TRP A 58 -7.84 4.65 3.05
N SER A 59 -6.99 5.18 2.17
CA SER A 59 -6.98 6.59 1.78
C SER A 59 -6.31 6.70 0.41
N GLY A 60 -6.39 7.85 -0.24
CA GLY A 60 -5.73 8.08 -1.52
C GLY A 60 -6.28 9.29 -2.27
N THR A 61 -5.63 9.59 -3.38
CA THR A 61 -5.94 10.72 -4.26
C THR A 61 -6.52 10.29 -5.60
N ASP A 62 -6.56 8.98 -5.86
CA ASP A 62 -7.16 8.38 -7.05
C ASP A 62 -8.12 7.24 -6.66
N PRO A 63 -9.43 7.36 -6.98
CA PRO A 63 -10.41 6.35 -6.61
C PRO A 63 -10.14 4.95 -7.16
N ALA A 64 -9.57 4.83 -8.36
CA ALA A 64 -9.27 3.52 -8.96
C ALA A 64 -8.10 2.84 -8.24
N MET A 65 -7.06 3.59 -7.88
CA MET A 65 -5.95 3.07 -7.08
C MET A 65 -6.37 2.71 -5.66
N VAL A 66 -7.29 3.47 -5.05
CA VAL A 66 -7.86 3.15 -3.73
C VAL A 66 -8.60 1.82 -3.77
N GLU A 67 -9.45 1.61 -4.77
CA GLU A 67 -10.18 0.34 -4.89
C GLU A 67 -9.22 -0.83 -5.16
N LEU A 68 -8.19 -0.62 -5.97
CA LEU A 68 -7.15 -1.62 -6.23
C LEU A 68 -6.40 -1.99 -4.94
N ALA A 69 -6.04 -1.00 -4.12
CA ALA A 69 -5.40 -1.21 -2.82
C ALA A 69 -6.29 -2.02 -1.87
N ARG A 70 -7.58 -1.66 -1.78
CA ARG A 70 -8.56 -2.35 -0.93
C ARG A 70 -8.73 -3.81 -1.33
N LYS A 71 -8.93 -4.07 -2.63
CA LYS A 71 -9.13 -5.42 -3.16
C LYS A 71 -7.93 -6.33 -2.85
N ASN A 72 -6.71 -5.84 -3.11
CA ASN A 72 -5.51 -6.60 -2.83
C ASN A 72 -5.26 -6.80 -1.33
N ALA A 73 -5.48 -5.77 -0.50
CA ALA A 73 -5.36 -5.91 0.96
C ALA A 73 -6.34 -6.96 1.52
N GLN A 74 -7.57 -7.00 0.99
CA GLN A 74 -8.55 -8.03 1.35
C GLN A 74 -8.11 -9.43 0.90
N ALA A 75 -7.54 -9.57 -0.29
CA ALA A 75 -7.04 -10.84 -0.80
C ALA A 75 -5.83 -11.37 -0.01
N ILE A 76 -4.91 -10.48 0.39
CA ILE A 76 -3.74 -10.84 1.20
C ILE A 76 -4.17 -11.26 2.62
N ALA A 77 -5.16 -10.58 3.20
CA ALA A 77 -5.75 -10.90 4.50
C ALA A 77 -4.76 -11.07 5.67
N ALA A 78 -3.57 -10.47 5.57
CA ALA A 78 -2.54 -10.51 6.60
C ALA A 78 -2.61 -9.25 7.47
N GLY A 79 -2.71 -9.44 8.79
CA GLY A 79 -2.76 -8.33 9.74
C GLY A 79 -1.54 -7.42 9.63
N HIS A 80 -1.77 -6.12 9.78
CA HIS A 80 -0.73 -5.08 9.79
C HIS A 80 0.06 -4.90 8.48
N VAL A 81 -0.40 -5.51 7.39
CA VAL A 81 0.12 -5.24 6.05
C VAL A 81 -0.47 -3.94 5.51
N PHE A 82 0.34 -3.16 4.81
CA PHE A 82 -0.13 -2.07 3.96
C PHE A 82 0.28 -2.30 2.50
N ILE A 83 -0.56 -1.86 1.58
CA ILE A 83 -0.26 -1.85 0.14
C ILE A 83 -0.61 -0.47 -0.44
N VAL A 84 0.31 0.08 -1.22
CA VAL A 84 0.16 1.33 -1.97
C VAL A 84 0.19 1.02 -3.45
N PHE A 85 -0.78 1.50 -4.23
CA PHE A 85 -0.72 1.55 -5.68
C PHE A 85 -0.48 2.97 -6.16
N LEU A 86 0.44 3.14 -7.09
CA LEU A 86 0.81 4.40 -7.70
C LEU A 86 0.21 4.47 -9.11
N GLY A 87 -0.50 5.56 -9.40
CA GLY A 87 -1.04 5.85 -10.72
C GLY A 87 0.06 5.97 -11.78
N ASP A 88 -0.36 5.95 -13.05
CA ASP A 88 0.59 6.03 -14.16
C ASP A 88 1.49 7.28 -14.09
N GLY A 89 2.77 7.11 -14.43
CA GLY A 89 3.80 8.15 -14.32
C GLY A 89 4.37 8.38 -12.91
N PHE A 90 3.90 7.68 -11.88
CA PHE A 90 4.46 7.75 -10.52
C PHE A 90 5.21 6.45 -10.16
N TYR A 91 6.43 6.59 -9.63
CA TYR A 91 7.33 5.47 -9.42
C TYR A 91 7.71 5.32 -7.94
N PRO A 92 7.98 4.09 -7.47
CA PRO A 92 8.36 3.88 -6.07
C PRO A 92 9.57 4.71 -5.64
N VAL A 93 10.56 4.91 -6.52
CA VAL A 93 11.76 5.73 -6.21
C VAL A 93 11.41 7.15 -5.78
N ASN A 94 10.26 7.70 -6.20
CA ASN A 94 9.83 9.03 -5.82
C ASN A 94 9.40 9.12 -4.34
N VAL A 95 8.96 8.00 -3.75
CA VAL A 95 8.25 7.98 -2.45
C VAL A 95 8.81 6.99 -1.44
N LEU A 96 9.65 6.04 -1.85
CA LEU A 96 10.09 4.92 -1.00
C LEU A 96 10.80 5.39 0.27
N ASN A 97 11.58 6.47 0.19
CA ASN A 97 12.26 7.04 1.36
C ASN A 97 11.27 7.74 2.30
N ALA A 98 10.25 8.42 1.77
CA ALA A 98 9.20 9.03 2.58
C ALA A 98 8.40 7.96 3.34
N ILE A 99 7.99 6.89 2.66
CA ILE A 99 7.28 5.75 3.29
C ILE A 99 8.14 5.10 4.38
N LYS A 100 9.42 4.82 4.12
CA LYS A 100 10.32 4.23 5.12
C LYS A 100 10.57 5.13 6.33
N ALA A 101 10.37 6.44 6.19
CA ALA A 101 10.53 7.40 7.27
C ALA A 101 9.25 7.58 8.10
N VAL A 102 8.10 7.04 7.67
CA VAL A 102 6.87 7.03 8.47
C VAL A 102 7.11 6.21 9.74
N PRO A 103 6.89 6.76 10.95
CA PRO A 103 7.22 6.10 12.21
C PRO A 103 6.56 4.72 12.41
N GLU A 104 5.36 4.56 11.86
CA GLU A 104 4.57 3.33 11.93
C GLU A 104 5.13 2.19 11.05
N VAL A 105 5.89 2.53 9.99
CA VAL A 105 6.35 1.55 8.99
C VAL A 105 7.51 0.72 9.54
N CYS A 106 7.28 -0.60 9.63
CA CYS A 106 8.28 -1.54 10.12
C CYS A 106 9.24 -2.01 9.03
N ARG A 107 8.71 -2.32 7.83
CA ARG A 107 9.51 -2.77 6.67
C ARG A 107 8.74 -2.67 5.36
N VAL A 108 9.46 -2.55 4.26
CA VAL A 108 8.93 -2.72 2.89
C VAL A 108 9.36 -4.10 2.38
N TYR A 109 8.41 -4.89 1.88
CA TYR A 109 8.65 -6.20 1.29
C TYR A 109 9.11 -6.10 -0.15
N CYS A 110 8.38 -5.32 -0.96
CA CYS A 110 8.69 -5.09 -2.36
C CYS A 110 8.13 -3.76 -2.85
N ALA A 111 8.70 -3.28 -3.95
CA ALA A 111 8.24 -2.11 -4.68
C ALA A 111 8.49 -2.34 -6.18
N THR A 112 7.45 -2.53 -6.98
CA THR A 112 7.62 -2.98 -8.37
C THR A 112 6.38 -2.75 -9.24
N ALA A 113 6.58 -2.77 -10.57
CA ALA A 113 5.53 -2.92 -11.57
C ALA A 113 5.45 -4.35 -12.13
N ASN A 114 6.36 -5.25 -11.75
CA ASN A 114 6.39 -6.61 -12.26
C ASN A 114 5.20 -7.42 -11.70
N PRO A 115 4.74 -8.47 -12.43
CA PRO A 115 3.86 -9.48 -11.86
C PRO A 115 4.45 -10.01 -10.55
N THR A 116 3.63 -10.05 -9.49
CA THR A 116 4.07 -10.45 -8.15
C THR A 116 3.05 -11.35 -7.48
N GLU A 117 3.56 -12.31 -6.73
CA GLU A 117 2.85 -13.23 -5.87
C GLU A 117 3.44 -13.15 -4.46
N VAL A 118 2.59 -13.22 -3.44
CA VAL A 118 2.98 -13.12 -2.01
C VAL A 118 2.46 -14.26 -1.17
#